data_AF-A0A9P0KS98-F1
#
_entry.id   AF-A0A9P0KS98-F1
#
_cell.length_a   1.000
_cell.length_b   1.000
_cell.length_c   1.000
_cell.angle_alpha   90.00
_cell.angle_beta   90.00
_cell.angle_gamma   90.00
#
_symmetry.space_group_name_H-M   'P 1'
#
loop_
_entity.id
_entity.type
_entity.pdbx_description
1 polymer ?
#
loop_
_entity_poly.entity_id
_entity_poly.type
_entity_poly.pdbx_seq_one_letter_code
_entity_poly.pdbx_strand_id
1 'polypeptide(L)'
;MPQVAPQLVVGKAYNSTAMNISWVAVEQTREKVRGKLIGHRIKYWKNGTDEQDAVYYLSRTTRPWALIVGLQPDTYYFVKAMVYNAAGEGPESERYFAIFLQNCLIFPWKTVAVNY
;
A
#
# COMPACT_ATOMS: atom_id res chain seq x y z
N MET A 1 -20.03 -1.60 5.34
CA MET A 1 -18.59 -1.48 5.00
C MET A 1 -18.42 -0.84 3.63
N PRO A 2 -17.24 -0.31 3.28
CA PRO A 2 -16.94 0.21 1.94
C PRO A 2 -17.17 -0.82 0.84
N GLN A 3 -17.44 -0.38 -0.39
CA GLN A 3 -17.75 -1.24 -1.54
C GLN A 3 -16.69 -1.16 -2.65
N VAL A 4 -15.65 -0.37 -2.45
CA VAL A 4 -14.59 -0.14 -3.44
C VAL A 4 -13.24 -0.44 -2.82
N ALA A 5 -12.32 -0.95 -3.64
CA ALA A 5 -10.93 -1.17 -3.25
C ALA A 5 -10.05 0.01 -3.72
N PRO A 6 -8.92 0.28 -3.03
CA PRO A 6 -7.85 1.11 -3.58
C PRO A 6 -7.40 0.63 -4.96
N GLN A 7 -7.14 1.57 -5.86
CA GLN A 7 -6.68 1.29 -7.22
C GLN A 7 -5.24 1.79 -7.44
N LEU A 8 -4.55 1.21 -8.41
CA LEU A 8 -3.16 1.52 -8.76
C LEU A 8 -2.24 1.47 -7.53
N VAL A 9 -2.32 0.37 -6.78
CA VAL A 9 -1.42 0.13 -5.65
C VAL A 9 -0.01 -0.03 -6.18
N VAL A 10 0.90 0.80 -5.69
CA VAL A 10 2.32 0.80 -6.03
C VAL A 10 3.16 0.93 -4.78
N GLY A 11 4.36 0.34 -4.81
CA GLY A 11 5.32 0.38 -3.71
C GLY A 11 6.61 1.05 -4.15
N LYS A 12 7.15 1.90 -3.28
CA LYS A 12 8.47 2.51 -3.44
C LYS A 12 9.31 2.19 -2.22
N ALA A 13 10.50 1.62 -2.43
CA ALA A 13 11.45 1.38 -1.36
C ALA A 13 11.74 2.71 -0.63
N TYR A 14 11.65 2.67 0.70
CA TYR A 14 12.00 3.80 1.56
C TYR A 14 13.42 3.62 2.10
N ASN A 15 13.74 2.40 2.55
CA ASN A 15 15.09 1.92 2.85
C ASN A 15 15.12 0.39 2.71
N SER A 16 16.17 -0.28 3.21
CA SER A 16 16.30 -1.75 3.11
C SER A 16 15.27 -2.54 3.93
N THR A 17 14.56 -1.91 4.87
CA THR A 17 13.60 -2.56 5.80
C THR A 17 12.22 -1.90 5.82
N ALA A 18 11.96 -0.95 4.92
CA ALA A 18 10.71 -0.20 4.87
C ALA A 18 10.33 0.17 3.44
N MET A 19 9.03 0.21 3.17
CA MET A 19 8.46 0.56 1.87
C MET A 19 7.25 1.46 2.03
N ASN A 20 7.21 2.51 1.23
CA ASN A 20 6.03 3.34 1.09
C ASN A 20 5.10 2.73 0.04
N ILE A 21 3.91 2.31 0.46
CA ILE A 21 2.84 1.83 -0.41
C ILE A 21 1.88 3.00 -0.65
N SER A 22 1.52 3.26 -1.90
CA SER A 22 0.58 4.31 -2.28
C SER A 22 -0.43 3.83 -3.31
N TRP A 23 -1.56 4.50 -3.40
CA TRP A 23 -2.67 4.19 -4.30
C TRP A 23 -3.41 5.47 -4.73
N VAL A 24 -4.37 5.33 -5.64
CA VAL A 24 -5.30 6.42 -5.97
C VAL A 24 -6.27 6.61 -4.81
N ALA A 25 -6.45 7.87 -4.38
CA ALA A 25 -7.37 8.21 -3.31
C ALA A 25 -8.80 7.75 -3.64
N VAL A 26 -9.43 7.08 -2.67
CA VAL A 26 -10.82 6.64 -2.81
C VAL A 26 -11.75 7.83 -2.60
N GLU A 27 -12.63 8.06 -3.56
CA GLU A 27 -13.70 9.06 -3.43
C GLU A 27 -14.63 8.73 -2.25
N GLN A 28 -14.84 9.72 -1.38
CA GLN A 28 -15.60 9.55 -0.14
C GLN A 28 -17.11 9.80 -0.36
N THR A 29 -17.71 9.11 -1.33
CA THR A 29 -19.15 9.17 -1.57
C THR A 29 -19.91 8.13 -0.74
N ARG A 30 -21.22 8.33 -0.59
CA ARG A 30 -22.09 7.40 0.15
C ARG A 30 -22.12 6.01 -0.50
N GLU A 31 -22.07 5.96 -1.82
CA GLU A 31 -22.13 4.72 -2.62
C GLU A 31 -20.84 3.91 -2.43
N LYS A 32 -19.69 4.57 -2.43
CA LYS A 32 -18.37 3.94 -2.34
C LYS A 32 -17.98 3.56 -0.91
N VAL A 33 -18.12 4.47 0.05
CA VAL A 33 -17.63 4.25 1.42
C VAL A 33 -18.73 3.77 2.37
N ARG A 34 -20.00 4.09 2.10
CA ARG A 34 -21.16 3.75 2.97
C ARG A 34 -20.92 4.11 4.45
N GLY A 35 -20.45 5.34 4.68
CA GLY A 35 -20.07 5.86 6.01
C GLY A 35 -18.87 6.80 5.92
N LYS A 36 -18.25 7.11 7.07
CA LYS A 36 -17.01 7.89 7.14
C LYS A 36 -15.80 6.97 6.93
N LEU A 37 -14.93 7.31 5.98
CA LEU A 37 -13.65 6.61 5.81
C LEU A 37 -12.79 6.83 7.06
N ILE A 38 -12.35 5.74 7.69
CA ILE A 38 -11.48 5.81 8.88
C ILE A 38 -10.02 5.65 8.47
N GLY A 39 -9.74 4.75 7.54
CA GLY A 39 -8.42 4.60 6.99
C GLY A 39 -8.29 3.36 6.12
N HIS A 40 -7.10 2.75 6.17
CA HIS A 40 -6.70 1.68 5.26
C HIS A 40 -6.11 0.50 6.02
N ARG A 41 -6.30 -0.70 5.48
CA ARG A 41 -5.55 -1.89 5.87
C ARG A 41 -4.69 -2.33 4.72
N ILE A 42 -3.48 -2.75 5.05
CA ILE A 42 -2.50 -3.19 4.06
C ILE A 42 -2.11 -4.60 4.44
N LYS A 43 -2.46 -5.56 3.59
CA LYS A 43 -2.12 -6.97 3.71
C LYS A 43 -0.84 -7.21 2.94
N TYR A 44 0.15 -7.84 3.55
CA TYR A 44 1.43 -8.12 2.91
C TYR A 44 2.05 -9.43 3.39
N TRP A 45 2.77 -10.11 2.49
CA TRP A 45 3.43 -11.38 2.78
C TRP A 45 4.64 -11.57 1.86
N LYS A 46 5.57 -12.43 2.27
CA LYS A 46 6.80 -12.68 1.52
C LYS A 46 6.48 -13.51 0.27
N ASN A 47 7.20 -13.25 -0.80
CA ASN A 47 7.19 -14.15 -1.94
C ASN A 47 7.69 -15.54 -1.52
N GLY A 48 6.98 -16.59 -1.94
CA GLY A 48 7.26 -17.97 -1.53
C GLY A 48 6.58 -18.42 -0.24
N THR A 49 5.83 -17.55 0.46
CA THR A 49 4.92 -17.96 1.55
C THR A 49 3.47 -17.95 1.09
N ASP A 50 2.58 -18.61 1.85
CA ASP A 50 1.15 -18.56 1.57
C ASP A 50 0.58 -17.16 1.88
N GLU A 51 -0.44 -16.74 1.12
CA GLU A 51 -1.17 -15.50 1.38
C GLU A 51 -1.98 -15.58 2.69
N GLN A 52 -2.31 -16.79 3.15
CA GLN A 52 -2.95 -17.04 4.44
C GLN A 52 -2.09 -16.61 5.63
N ASP A 53 -0.77 -16.61 5.46
CA ASP A 53 0.21 -16.18 6.48
C ASP A 53 0.49 -14.67 6.41
N ALA A 54 -0.33 -13.91 5.69
CA ALA A 54 -0.13 -12.48 5.52
C ALA A 54 -0.28 -11.68 6.81
N VAL A 55 0.56 -10.66 6.92
CA VAL A 55 0.52 -9.68 8.00
C VAL A 55 -0.31 -8.48 7.57
N TYR A 56 -0.95 -7.83 8.54
CA TYR A 56 -1.79 -6.65 8.32
C TYR A 56 -1.20 -5.43 9.03
N TYR A 57 -1.00 -4.36 8.26
CA TYR A 57 -0.74 -3.03 8.78
C TYR A 57 -2.05 -2.21 8.79
N LEU A 58 -2.37 -1.59 9.93
CA LEU A 58 -3.56 -0.78 10.11
C LEU A 58 -3.20 0.71 10.09
N SER A 59 -3.58 1.41 9.03
CA SER A 59 -3.43 2.85 8.88
C SER A 59 -4.71 3.57 9.32
N ARG A 60 -4.63 4.44 10.35
CA ARG A 60 -5.76 5.26 10.84
C ARG A 60 -5.78 6.65 10.22
N THR A 61 -5.49 6.74 8.93
CA THR A 61 -5.51 7.98 8.15
C THR A 61 -6.16 7.77 6.78
N THR A 62 -6.78 8.82 6.26
CA THR A 62 -7.35 8.87 4.91
C THR A 62 -6.33 9.18 3.83
N ARG A 63 -5.05 9.40 4.20
CA ARG A 63 -3.97 9.57 3.23
C ARG A 63 -3.85 8.32 2.36
N PRO A 64 -3.68 8.45 1.03
CA PRO A 64 -3.67 7.32 0.12
C PRO A 64 -2.28 6.66 0.04
N TRP A 65 -1.61 6.56 1.19
CA TRP A 65 -0.32 5.91 1.33
C TRP A 65 -0.08 5.42 2.77
N ALA A 66 0.82 4.47 2.91
CA ALA A 66 1.28 3.93 4.19
C ALA A 66 2.74 3.49 4.10
N LEU A 67 3.52 3.79 5.14
CA LEU A 67 4.88 3.27 5.31
C LEU A 67 4.84 1.97 6.11
N ILE A 68 5.14 0.84 5.46
CA ILE A 68 5.34 -0.44 6.14
C ILE A 68 6.80 -0.52 6.56
N VAL A 69 7.05 -0.90 7.81
CA VAL A 69 8.38 -1.01 8.44
C VAL A 69 8.62 -2.42 8.97
N GLY A 70 9.88 -2.75 9.29
CA GLY A 70 10.24 -4.05 9.85
C GLY A 70 10.26 -5.18 8.82
N LEU A 71 10.45 -4.82 7.54
CA LEU A 71 10.52 -5.77 6.44
C LEU A 71 11.92 -6.35 6.35
N GLN A 72 12.01 -7.62 5.93
CA GLN A 72 13.28 -8.26 5.65
C GLN A 72 13.91 -7.66 4.38
N PRO A 73 15.19 -7.25 4.43
CA PRO A 73 15.92 -6.84 3.22
C PRO A 73 15.99 -7.95 2.18
N ASP A 74 16.20 -7.59 0.92
CA ASP A 74 16.38 -8.54 -0.20
C ASP A 74 15.25 -9.56 -0.35
N THR A 75 14.03 -9.17 0.02
CA THR A 75 12.88 -10.06 0.05
C THR A 75 11.75 -9.46 -0.74
N TYR A 76 11.21 -10.20 -1.70
CA TYR A 76 10.03 -9.76 -2.45
C TYR A 76 8.79 -9.88 -1.57
N TYR A 77 7.89 -8.92 -1.66
CA TYR A 77 6.59 -8.99 -1.00
C TYR A 77 5.45 -8.79 -1.98
N PHE A 78 4.36 -9.50 -1.71
CA PHE A 78 3.06 -9.17 -2.26
C PHE A 78 2.35 -8.22 -1.31
N VAL A 79 1.58 -7.29 -1.88
CA VAL A 79 0.82 -6.29 -1.13
C VAL A 79 -0.58 -6.14 -1.73
N LYS A 80 -1.56 -6.03 -0.84
CA LYS A 80 -2.93 -5.62 -1.16
C LYS A 80 -3.37 -4.53 -0.19
N ALA A 81 -4.17 -3.58 -0.67
CA ALA A 81 -4.72 -2.50 0.14
C ALA A 81 -6.25 -2.60 0.21
N MET A 82 -6.82 -2.20 1.33
CA MET A 82 -8.26 -2.11 1.59
C MET A 82 -8.54 -0.77 2.27
N VAL A 83 -9.73 -0.22 2.06
CA VAL A 83 -10.28 0.86 2.90
C VAL A 83 -11.17 0.26 3.99
N TYR A 84 -11.30 0.93 5.12
CA TYR A 84 -12.26 0.52 6.14
C TYR A 84 -13.01 1.69 6.77
N ASN A 85 -14.21 1.39 7.24
CA ASN A 85 -15.04 2.29 8.04
C ASN A 85 -15.53 1.57 9.32
N ALA A 86 -16.43 2.22 10.07
CA ALA A 86 -16.94 1.66 11.33
C ALA A 86 -17.73 0.34 11.15
N ALA A 87 -18.20 0.05 9.93
CA ALA A 87 -18.90 -1.19 9.60
C ALA A 87 -17.98 -2.27 9.03
N GLY A 88 -16.66 -2.05 8.97
CA GLY A 88 -15.66 -3.02 8.53
C GLY A 88 -14.86 -2.61 7.29
N GLU A 89 -14.16 -3.59 6.73
CA GLU A 89 -13.26 -3.46 5.58
C GLU A 89 -14.00 -3.60 4.25
N GLY A 90 -13.53 -2.87 3.24
CA GLY A 90 -13.94 -3.05 1.86
C GLY A 90 -13.19 -4.19 1.18
N PRO A 91 -13.42 -4.38 -0.14
CA PRO A 91 -12.71 -5.39 -0.92
C PRO A 91 -11.20 -5.11 -0.99
N GLU A 92 -10.42 -6.17 -1.17
CA GLU A 92 -8.99 -6.09 -1.43
C GLU A 92 -8.72 -5.51 -2.83
N SER A 93 -7.66 -4.72 -2.96
CA SER A 93 -7.14 -4.31 -4.26
C SER A 93 -6.58 -5.48 -5.05
N GLU A 94 -6.31 -5.22 -6.33
CA GLU A 94 -5.38 -6.05 -7.09
C GLU A 94 -4.04 -6.20 -6.37
N ARG A 95 -3.40 -7.35 -6.60
CA ARG A 95 -2.14 -7.70 -5.96
C ARG A 95 -1.00 -6.89 -6.59
N TYR A 96 -0.28 -6.14 -5.77
CA TYR A 96 0.98 -5.52 -6.17
C TYR A 96 2.16 -6.43 -5.78
N PHE A 97 3.14 -6.55 -6.66
CA PHE A 97 4.38 -7.30 -6.43
C PHE A 97 5.56 -6.33 -6.34
N ALA A 98 6.25 -6.30 -5.20
CA ALA A 98 7.25 -5.30 -4.87
C ALA A 98 8.63 -5.92 -4.57
N ILE A 99 9.70 -5.29 -5.09
CA ILE A 99 11.10 -5.68 -4.85
C ILE A 99 11.68 -4.86 -3.70
N PHE A 100 12.40 -5.51 -2.77
CA PHE A 100 13.13 -4.85 -1.70
C PHE A 100 14.62 -5.04 -1.94
N LEU A 101 15.31 -3.97 -2.34
CA LEU A 101 16.72 -4.04 -2.72
C LEU A 101 17.62 -3.89 -1.49
N GLN A 102 18.69 -4.71 -1.43
CA GLN A 102 19.73 -4.66 -0.38
C GLN A 102 20.33 -3.26 -0.18
N ASN A 103 20.38 -2.46 -1.26
CA ASN A 103 20.96 -1.14 -1.30
C ASN A 103 19.91 -0.13 -1.77
N CYS A 104 19.14 0.45 -0.85
CA CYS A 104 18.38 1.67 -1.15
C CYS A 104 19.35 2.86 -1.22
N LEU A 105 20.28 2.81 -2.19
CA LEU A 105 20.92 4.01 -2.69
C LEU A 105 19.82 4.74 -3.45
N ILE A 106 19.21 5.70 -2.77
CA ILE A 106 18.52 6.88 -3.31
C ILE A 106 18.60 6.87 -4.84
N PHE A 107 17.54 6.48 -5.55
CA PHE A 107 17.46 6.82 -6.96
C PHE A 107 17.53 8.35 -7.02
N PRO A 108 18.61 8.96 -7.55
CA PRO A 108 18.68 10.39 -7.60
C PRO A 108 17.59 10.84 -8.58
N TRP A 109 16.86 11.86 -8.18
CA TRP A 109 15.93 12.62 -9.01
C TRP A 109 16.55 12.81 -10.40
N LYS A 110 16.10 12.05 -11.40
CA LYS A 110 16.22 12.53 -12.77
C LYS A 110 15.17 13.61 -12.92
N THR A 111 15.55 14.82 -12.54
CA THR A 111 14.99 16.05 -13.10
C THR A 111 15.00 15.86 -14.61
N VAL A 112 13.82 15.67 -15.20
CA VAL A 112 13.65 15.97 -16.62
C VAL A 112 13.80 17.48 -16.70
N ALA A 113 15.01 17.93 -17.03
CA ALA A 113 15.21 19.28 -17.50
C ALA A 113 14.40 19.41 -18.79
N VAL A 114 13.22 20.03 -18.68
CA VAL A 114 12.54 20.61 -19.83
C VAL A 114 13.39 21.82 -20.20
N ASN A 115 14.17 21.69 -21.28
CA ASN A 115 14.82 22.83 -21.89
C ASN A 115 13.73 23.73 -22.49
N TYR A 116 13.77 25.01 -22.13
CA TYR A 116 13.06 26.08 -22.83
C TYR A 116 13.85 26.48 -24.08
#